data_AF-A0A812ZM70-F1
#
_entry.id   AF-A0A812ZM70-F1
#
_cell.length_a   1.000
_cell.length_b   1.000
_cell.length_c   1.000
_cell.angle_alpha   90.00
_cell.angle_beta   90.00
_cell.angle_gamma   90.00
#
_symmetry.space_group_name_H-M   'P 1'
#
loop_
_entity.id
_entity.type
_entity.pdbx_description
1 polymer ?
#
loop_
_entity_poly.entity_id
_entity_poly.type
_entity_poly.pdbx_seq_one_letter_code
_entity_poly.pdbx_strand_id
1 'polypeptide(L)'
;MSSLTGLSAMARALLLALAVMASGQQALQESPEAPKELDDVTWTCASLLIAFVVFSGFLVCLLHWNNKDIRKEAWALVNTTISIFCASGIDFALYRLIRLVLPEEQREAPQQSWWFLGLVLGFTCLAPLLLYCRLLSIDEHQHQRLFAWSTMGGHICAFLAVLYFGLLQQTKGPPWISIPIWVWLLPLLALVFFLVMRLISRLLARCCGQDHKRMQAHQAGDALTEACAITVSFLLVQAVCYHMSTECDPCYHSKVHECDEEPSIECEAGRFMPIMHGEFGTHIDSCVLWLSLLAFGLMLGSILWSLRAQRAILDHAEAEASELCPSRPRGARSVLESSASTAA
;
A
#
# COMPACT_ATOMS: atom_id res chain seq x y z
N MET A 1 -36.27 -1.60 2.67
CA MET A 1 -36.27 -3.06 2.88
C MET A 1 -35.11 -3.79 2.16
N SER A 2 -34.47 -3.22 1.13
CA SER A 2 -33.32 -3.82 0.43
C SER A 2 -31.96 -3.80 1.17
N SER A 3 -31.81 -3.04 2.26
CA SER A 3 -30.55 -2.98 3.02
C SER A 3 -30.36 -4.16 3.99
N LEU A 4 -31.44 -4.77 4.47
CA LEU A 4 -31.39 -5.91 5.40
C LEU A 4 -30.94 -7.21 4.74
N THR A 5 -31.19 -7.38 3.43
CA THR A 5 -30.77 -8.57 2.68
C THR A 5 -29.26 -8.60 2.44
N GLY A 6 -28.61 -7.44 2.26
CA GLY A 6 -27.16 -7.36 2.07
C GLY A 6 -26.37 -7.73 3.32
N LEU A 7 -26.79 -7.24 4.50
CA LEU A 7 -26.14 -7.57 5.78
C LEU A 7 -26.23 -9.07 6.09
N SER A 8 -27.37 -9.69 5.77
CA SER A 8 -27.58 -11.13 5.93
C SER A 8 -26.68 -11.97 5.03
N ALA A 9 -26.47 -11.55 3.78
CA ALA A 9 -25.57 -12.25 2.86
C ALA A 9 -24.10 -12.19 3.31
N MET A 10 -23.65 -11.04 3.82
CA MET A 10 -22.28 -10.87 4.32
C MET A 10 -22.04 -11.72 5.57
N ALA A 11 -22.97 -11.72 6.53
CA ALA A 11 -22.87 -12.57 7.71
C ALA A 11 -22.81 -14.05 7.34
N ARG A 12 -23.59 -14.47 6.33
CA ARG A 12 -23.56 -15.85 5.81
C ARG A 12 -22.25 -16.19 5.11
N ALA A 13 -21.70 -15.30 4.30
CA ALA A 13 -20.41 -15.51 3.64
C ALA A 13 -19.26 -15.60 4.66
N LEU A 14 -19.28 -14.73 5.69
CA LEU A 14 -18.30 -14.76 6.77
C LEU A 14 -18.42 -16.05 7.60
N LEU A 15 -19.65 -16.44 7.95
CA LEU A 15 -19.91 -17.70 8.66
C LEU A 15 -19.50 -18.92 7.84
N LEU A 16 -19.72 -18.92 6.52
CA LEU A 16 -19.25 -19.97 5.61
C LEU A 16 -17.72 -20.04 5.58
N ALA A 17 -17.03 -18.89 5.47
CA ALA A 17 -15.57 -18.85 5.51
C ALA A 17 -15.03 -19.39 6.84
N LEU A 18 -15.62 -18.97 7.97
CA LEU A 18 -15.25 -19.46 9.30
C LEU A 18 -15.56 -20.96 9.49
N ALA A 19 -16.67 -21.45 8.93
CA ALA A 19 -17.03 -22.87 8.97
C ALA A 19 -16.08 -23.73 8.11
N VAL A 20 -15.67 -23.23 6.94
CA VAL A 20 -14.65 -23.88 6.10
C VAL A 20 -13.31 -23.93 6.83
N MET A 21 -12.93 -22.87 7.56
CA MET A 21 -11.73 -22.89 8.40
C MET A 21 -11.81 -23.92 9.52
N ALA A 22 -12.91 -23.93 10.27
CA ALA A 22 -13.11 -24.84 11.39
C ALA A 22 -13.10 -26.31 10.94
N SER A 23 -13.75 -26.61 9.80
CA SER A 23 -13.74 -27.95 9.21
C SER A 23 -12.36 -28.36 8.66
N GLY A 24 -11.61 -27.42 8.08
CA GLY A 24 -10.23 -27.66 7.68
C GLY A 24 -9.32 -28.03 8.85
N GLN A 25 -9.45 -27.34 9.99
CA GLN A 25 -8.69 -27.67 11.19
C GLN A 25 -9.07 -29.03 11.80
N GLN A 26 -10.36 -29.39 11.79
CA GLN A 26 -10.81 -30.71 12.25
C GLN A 26 -10.31 -31.85 11.35
N ALA A 27 -10.36 -31.68 10.02
CA ALA A 27 -9.86 -32.68 9.09
C ALA A 27 -8.34 -32.93 9.23
N LEU A 28 -7.59 -31.89 9.61
CA LEU A 28 -6.16 -31.99 9.93
C LEU A 28 -5.88 -32.73 11.24
N GLN A 29 -6.78 -32.65 12.22
CA GLN A 29 -6.66 -33.36 13.50
C GLN A 29 -6.95 -34.86 13.39
N GLU A 30 -7.76 -35.30 12.42
CA GLU A 30 -8.17 -36.70 12.30
C GLU A 30 -7.23 -37.56 11.42
N SER A 31 -6.21 -36.98 10.78
CA SER A 31 -5.26 -37.76 9.97
C SER A 31 -4.30 -38.56 10.87
N PRO A 32 -4.31 -39.91 10.84
CA PRO A 32 -3.47 -40.75 11.70
C PRO A 32 -2.00 -40.84 11.26
N GLU A 33 -1.61 -40.14 10.19
CA GLU A 33 -0.19 -39.98 9.86
C GLU A 33 0.47 -39.04 10.87
N ALA A 34 1.60 -39.46 11.44
CA ALA A 34 2.37 -38.69 12.42
C ALA A 34 2.39 -37.19 12.04
N PRO A 35 2.14 -36.27 12.99
CA PRO A 35 1.93 -34.86 12.71
C PRO A 35 3.14 -34.33 11.96
N LYS A 36 3.03 -34.24 10.63
CA LYS A 36 3.90 -33.41 9.83
C LYS A 36 3.55 -32.02 10.29
N GLU A 37 4.45 -31.42 11.08
CA GLU A 37 4.35 -30.02 11.47
C GLU A 37 3.94 -29.25 10.21
N LEU A 38 2.79 -28.58 10.30
CA LEU A 38 2.27 -27.77 9.21
C LEU A 38 3.33 -26.72 8.94
N ASP A 39 3.96 -26.81 7.78
CA ASP A 39 4.93 -25.84 7.33
C ASP A 39 4.33 -24.43 7.42
N ASP A 40 5.04 -23.50 8.04
CA ASP A 40 4.60 -22.13 8.31
C ASP A 40 4.21 -21.40 7.01
N VAL A 41 4.83 -21.78 5.89
CA VAL A 41 4.48 -21.33 4.54
C VAL A 41 3.03 -21.72 4.20
N THR A 42 2.66 -22.97 4.47
CA THR A 42 1.32 -23.50 4.20
C THR A 42 0.27 -22.77 5.04
N TRP A 43 0.57 -22.52 6.32
CA TRP A 43 -0.31 -21.77 7.21
C TRP A 43 -0.51 -20.32 6.74
N THR A 44 0.57 -19.66 6.33
CA THR A 44 0.52 -18.30 5.81
C THR A 44 -0.27 -18.23 4.50
N CYS A 45 -0.03 -19.15 3.57
CA CYS A 45 -0.78 -19.24 2.31
C CYS A 45 -2.27 -19.45 2.56
N ALA A 46 -2.65 -20.35 3.47
CA ALA A 46 -4.04 -20.57 3.85
C ALA A 46 -4.66 -19.29 4.42
N SER A 47 -4.00 -18.64 5.37
CA SER A 47 -4.45 -17.41 6.02
C SER A 47 -4.65 -16.27 5.02
N LEU A 48 -3.71 -16.08 4.08
CA LEU A 48 -3.83 -15.09 3.00
C LEU A 48 -5.02 -15.39 2.07
N LEU A 49 -5.25 -16.66 1.75
CA LEU A 49 -6.38 -17.06 0.89
C LEU A 49 -7.72 -16.80 1.57
N ILE A 50 -7.83 -17.08 2.87
CA ILE A 50 -9.02 -16.76 3.67
C ILE A 50 -9.24 -15.24 3.74
N ALA A 51 -8.18 -14.47 4.05
CA ALA A 51 -8.25 -13.01 4.09
C ALA A 51 -8.70 -12.44 2.75
N PHE A 52 -8.20 -12.99 1.64
CA PHE A 52 -8.59 -12.61 0.29
C PHE A 52 -10.08 -12.89 0.00
N VAL A 53 -10.60 -14.06 0.40
CA VAL A 53 -12.03 -14.40 0.23
C VAL A 53 -12.92 -13.47 1.05
N VAL A 54 -12.59 -13.23 2.32
CA VAL A 54 -13.33 -12.32 3.20
C VAL A 54 -13.33 -10.90 2.64
N PHE A 55 -12.15 -10.41 2.22
CA PHE A 55 -12.00 -9.10 1.61
C PHE A 55 -12.80 -8.97 0.30
N SER A 56 -12.78 -10.00 -0.54
CA SER A 56 -13.57 -10.04 -1.79
C SER A 56 -15.08 -9.99 -1.50
N GLY A 57 -15.55 -10.74 -0.50
CA GLY A 57 -16.96 -10.68 -0.06
C GLY A 57 -17.35 -9.29 0.46
N PHE A 58 -16.48 -8.66 1.26
CA PHE A 58 -16.67 -7.29 1.73
C PHE A 58 -16.72 -6.28 0.58
N LEU A 59 -15.81 -6.36 -0.39
CA LEU A 59 -15.82 -5.51 -1.59
C LEU A 59 -17.11 -5.66 -2.38
N VAL A 60 -17.60 -6.89 -2.61
CA VAL A 60 -18.88 -7.13 -3.28
C VAL A 60 -20.03 -6.43 -2.55
N CYS A 61 -20.02 -6.42 -1.22
CA CYS A 61 -21.03 -5.71 -0.43
C CYS A 61 -20.95 -4.18 -0.62
N LEU A 62 -19.73 -3.61 -0.64
CA LEU A 62 -19.53 -2.19 -0.91
C LEU A 62 -19.95 -1.79 -2.32
N LEU A 63 -19.66 -2.64 -3.32
CA LEU A 63 -20.05 -2.41 -4.72
C LEU A 63 -21.57 -2.44 -4.93
N HIS A 64 -22.31 -3.23 -4.14
CA HIS A 64 -23.77 -3.29 -4.17
C HIS A 64 -24.44 -2.33 -3.18
N TRP A 65 -23.69 -1.44 -2.54
CA TRP A 65 -24.26 -0.51 -1.56
C TRP A 65 -25.23 0.48 -2.23
N ASN A 66 -26.30 0.83 -1.52
CA ASN A 66 -27.37 1.68 -2.05
C ASN A 66 -26.89 3.13 -2.32
N ASN A 67 -25.94 3.62 -1.51
CA ASN A 67 -25.37 4.95 -1.71
C ASN A 67 -24.43 4.95 -2.94
N LYS A 68 -24.70 5.86 -3.89
CA LYS A 68 -23.93 6.03 -5.12
C LYS A 68 -22.47 6.39 -4.86
N ASP A 69 -22.19 7.19 -3.84
CA ASP A 69 -20.85 7.67 -3.53
C ASP A 69 -19.98 6.53 -2.99
N ILE A 70 -20.53 5.73 -2.06
CA ILE A 70 -19.84 4.53 -1.52
C ILE A 70 -19.52 3.55 -2.64
N ARG A 71 -20.47 3.32 -3.56
CA ARG A 71 -20.25 2.44 -4.71
C ARG A 71 -19.17 2.98 -5.66
N LYS A 72 -19.13 4.29 -5.89
CA LYS A 72 -18.11 4.94 -6.73
C LYS A 72 -16.72 4.76 -6.14
N GLU A 73 -16.57 5.01 -4.83
CA GLU A 73 -15.30 4.81 -4.12
C GLU A 73 -14.89 3.32 -4.07
N ALA A 74 -15.85 2.41 -3.89
CA ALA A 74 -15.60 0.98 -3.93
C ALA A 74 -15.08 0.52 -5.32
N TRP A 75 -15.65 1.04 -6.41
CA TRP A 75 -15.14 0.79 -7.76
C TRP A 75 -13.74 1.38 -7.97
N ALA A 76 -13.47 2.56 -7.42
CA ALA A 76 -12.14 3.15 -7.45
C ALA A 76 -11.12 2.25 -6.73
N LEU A 77 -11.46 1.76 -5.53
CA LEU A 77 -10.63 0.84 -4.75
C LEU A 77 -10.32 -0.46 -5.52
N VAL A 78 -11.32 -1.06 -6.16
CA VAL A 78 -11.14 -2.27 -6.99
C VAL A 78 -10.21 -1.98 -8.17
N ASN A 79 -10.42 -0.87 -8.88
CA ASN A 79 -9.58 -0.49 -10.02
C ASN A 79 -8.12 -0.26 -9.60
N THR A 80 -7.90 0.43 -8.47
CA THR A 80 -6.56 0.61 -7.90
C THR A 80 -5.94 -0.73 -7.54
N THR A 81 -6.68 -1.62 -6.88
CA THR A 81 -6.20 -2.95 -6.47
C THR A 81 -5.79 -3.80 -7.68
N ILE A 82 -6.63 -3.87 -8.71
CA ILE A 82 -6.32 -4.57 -9.97
C ILE A 82 -5.05 -3.97 -10.60
N SER A 83 -4.96 -2.63 -10.62
CA SER A 83 -3.80 -1.93 -11.18
C SER A 83 -2.50 -2.26 -10.42
N ILE A 84 -2.54 -2.34 -9.08
CA ILE A 84 -1.40 -2.76 -8.26
C ILE A 84 -0.98 -4.19 -8.61
N PHE A 85 -1.91 -5.14 -8.70
CA PHE A 85 -1.59 -6.53 -9.07
C PHE A 85 -1.06 -6.67 -10.49
N CYS A 86 -1.61 -5.92 -11.45
CA CYS A 86 -1.06 -5.88 -12.81
C CYS A 86 0.36 -5.33 -12.83
N ALA A 87 0.61 -4.23 -12.11
CA ALA A 87 1.92 -3.61 -12.03
C ALA A 87 2.96 -4.55 -11.37
N SER A 88 2.61 -5.23 -10.28
CA SER A 88 3.50 -6.20 -9.64
C SER A 88 3.74 -7.43 -10.51
N GLY A 89 2.73 -7.91 -11.24
CA GLY A 89 2.89 -8.99 -12.21
C GLY A 89 3.83 -8.63 -13.35
N ILE A 90 3.74 -7.40 -13.87
CA ILE A 90 4.66 -6.87 -14.89
C ILE A 90 6.09 -6.77 -14.32
N ASP A 91 6.24 -6.21 -13.12
CA ASP A 91 7.54 -6.08 -12.45
C ASP A 91 8.21 -7.46 -12.28
N PHE A 92 7.47 -8.44 -11.77
CA PHE A 92 7.95 -9.81 -11.60
C PHE A 92 8.32 -10.48 -12.93
N ALA A 93 7.49 -10.31 -13.96
CA ALA A 93 7.76 -10.85 -15.29
C ALA A 93 9.01 -10.21 -15.91
N LEU A 94 9.17 -8.90 -15.76
CA LEU A 94 10.35 -8.16 -16.23
C LEU A 94 11.60 -8.61 -15.49
N TYR A 95 11.53 -8.75 -14.18
CA TYR A 95 12.63 -9.24 -13.35
C TYR A 95 13.09 -10.64 -13.79
N ARG A 96 12.15 -11.56 -14.02
CA ARG A 96 12.45 -12.90 -14.55
C ARG A 96 13.06 -12.84 -15.95
N LEU A 97 12.54 -11.98 -16.82
CA LEU A 97 13.08 -11.79 -18.17
C LEU A 97 14.53 -11.29 -18.12
N ILE A 98 14.83 -10.30 -17.26
CA ILE A 98 16.20 -9.81 -17.08
C ILE A 98 17.12 -10.93 -16.60
N ARG A 99 16.69 -11.73 -15.61
CA ARG A 99 17.46 -12.90 -15.14
C ARG A 99 17.73 -13.93 -16.24
N LEU A 100 16.78 -14.15 -17.16
CA LEU A 100 16.97 -15.08 -18.27
C LEU A 100 18.01 -14.59 -19.27
N VAL A 101 18.05 -13.28 -19.55
CA VAL A 101 18.99 -12.66 -20.50
C VAL A 101 20.40 -12.53 -19.92
N LEU A 102 20.53 -12.53 -18.59
CA LEU A 102 21.82 -12.38 -17.93
C LEU A 102 22.73 -13.62 -18.08
N PRO A 103 24.05 -13.43 -18.32
CA PRO A 103 25.04 -14.49 -18.27
C PRO A 103 25.03 -15.21 -16.92
N GLU A 104 25.34 -16.51 -16.93
CA GLU A 104 25.28 -17.37 -15.74
C GLU A 104 26.16 -16.87 -14.58
N GLU A 105 27.35 -16.34 -14.88
CA GLU A 105 28.25 -15.69 -13.91
C GLU A 105 27.61 -14.49 -13.19
N GLN A 106 26.67 -13.80 -13.83
CA GLN A 106 25.93 -12.68 -13.23
C GLN A 106 24.61 -13.10 -12.59
N ARG A 107 24.19 -14.37 -12.73
CA ARG A 107 22.95 -14.89 -12.10
C ARG A 107 23.10 -15.18 -10.61
N GLU A 108 24.31 -15.50 -10.16
CA GLU A 108 24.57 -15.83 -8.75
C GLU A 108 24.61 -14.58 -7.85
N ALA A 109 25.03 -13.42 -8.37
CA ALA A 109 25.07 -12.16 -7.61
C ALA A 109 24.63 -10.91 -8.42
N PRO A 110 23.46 -10.92 -9.10
CA PRO A 110 23.03 -9.79 -9.94
C PRO A 110 22.86 -8.50 -9.13
N GLN A 111 22.49 -8.64 -7.85
CA GLN A 111 22.20 -7.55 -6.92
C GLN A 111 23.42 -6.68 -6.59
N GLN A 112 24.63 -7.22 -6.73
CA GLN A 112 25.87 -6.52 -6.36
C GLN A 112 26.51 -5.77 -7.54
N SER A 113 25.95 -5.92 -8.74
CA SER A 113 26.50 -5.31 -9.93
C SER A 113 25.98 -3.88 -10.13
N TRP A 114 26.88 -2.90 -10.08
CA TRP A 114 26.55 -1.48 -10.23
C TRP A 114 25.81 -1.16 -11.55
N TRP A 115 26.03 -1.97 -12.60
CA TRP A 115 25.34 -1.81 -13.87
C TRP A 115 23.84 -2.17 -13.76
N PHE A 116 23.48 -3.22 -13.01
CA PHE A 116 22.07 -3.60 -12.78
C PHE A 116 21.36 -2.53 -11.97
N LEU A 117 22.02 -2.04 -10.92
CA LEU A 117 21.52 -0.93 -10.12
C LEU A 117 21.33 0.35 -10.96
N GLY A 118 22.29 0.67 -11.83
CA GLY A 118 22.20 1.79 -12.75
C GLY A 118 21.08 1.63 -13.79
N LEU A 119 20.82 0.42 -14.26
CA LEU A 119 19.71 0.11 -15.17
C LEU A 119 18.37 0.29 -14.46
N VAL A 120 18.22 -0.26 -13.26
CA VAL A 120 17.00 -0.12 -12.45
C VAL A 120 16.77 1.35 -12.09
N LEU A 121 17.82 2.11 -11.73
CA LEU A 121 17.73 3.56 -11.51
C LEU A 121 17.30 4.29 -12.78
N GLY A 122 17.90 3.93 -13.92
CA GLY A 122 17.57 4.46 -15.23
C GLY A 122 16.08 4.28 -15.52
N PHE A 123 15.55 3.07 -15.35
CA PHE A 123 14.11 2.81 -15.51
C PHE A 123 13.26 3.55 -14.47
N THR A 124 13.69 3.62 -13.21
CA THR A 124 12.96 4.31 -12.13
C THR A 124 12.87 5.82 -12.37
N CYS A 125 13.90 6.43 -12.96
CA CYS A 125 13.92 7.86 -13.29
C CYS A 125 13.26 8.16 -14.65
N LEU A 126 13.54 7.32 -15.66
CA LEU A 126 13.12 7.54 -17.03
C LEU A 126 11.67 7.13 -17.26
N ALA A 127 11.18 6.02 -16.68
CA ALA A 127 9.82 5.56 -16.90
C ALA A 127 8.76 6.58 -16.43
N PRO A 128 8.87 7.22 -15.25
CA PRO A 128 7.92 8.24 -14.82
C PRO A 128 8.01 9.51 -15.66
N LEU A 129 9.22 9.89 -16.09
CA LEU A 129 9.41 11.05 -16.97
C LEU A 129 8.82 10.79 -18.36
N LEU A 130 9.06 9.62 -18.94
CA LEU A 130 8.48 9.21 -20.23
C LEU A 130 6.96 9.07 -20.13
N LEU A 131 6.45 8.49 -19.05
CA LEU A 131 5.02 8.42 -18.78
C LEU A 131 4.45 9.83 -18.69
N TYR A 132 5.07 10.73 -17.93
CA TYR A 132 4.64 12.12 -17.82
C TYR A 132 4.63 12.85 -19.17
N CYS A 133 5.70 12.74 -19.95
CA CYS A 133 5.78 13.29 -21.31
C CYS A 133 4.71 12.70 -22.25
N ARG A 134 4.44 11.39 -22.14
CA ARG A 134 3.39 10.73 -22.92
C ARG A 134 1.99 11.17 -22.49
N LEU A 135 1.74 11.30 -21.20
CA LEU A 135 0.47 11.81 -20.67
C LEU A 135 0.18 13.23 -21.19
N LEU A 136 1.21 14.08 -21.27
CA LEU A 136 1.09 15.42 -21.86
C LEU A 136 0.82 15.43 -23.37
N SER A 137 1.09 14.32 -24.07
CA SER A 137 0.90 14.18 -25.51
C SER A 137 -0.44 13.57 -25.91
N ILE A 138 -1.23 13.05 -24.96
CA ILE A 138 -2.50 12.40 -25.23
C ILE A 138 -3.60 13.44 -25.43
N ASP A 139 -4.37 13.29 -26.51
CA ASP A 139 -5.51 14.13 -26.85
C ASP A 139 -6.60 14.10 -25.76
N GLU A 140 -7.25 15.24 -25.57
CA GLU A 140 -8.29 15.46 -24.55
C GLU A 140 -9.47 14.49 -24.67
N HIS A 141 -9.79 14.05 -25.90
CA HIS A 141 -10.85 13.07 -26.16
C HIS A 141 -10.59 11.68 -25.52
N GLN A 142 -9.37 11.41 -25.03
CA GLN A 142 -9.02 10.13 -24.42
C GLN A 142 -8.83 10.20 -22.90
N HIS A 143 -9.57 11.08 -22.21
CA HIS A 143 -9.45 11.28 -20.76
C HIS A 143 -9.54 9.98 -19.93
N GLN A 144 -10.41 9.03 -20.30
CA GLN A 144 -10.52 7.75 -19.60
C GLN A 144 -9.26 6.88 -19.73
N ARG A 145 -8.63 6.89 -20.91
CA ARG A 145 -7.36 6.18 -21.13
C ARG A 145 -6.23 6.84 -20.35
N LEU A 146 -6.21 8.17 -20.33
CA LEU A 146 -5.21 8.94 -19.58
C LEU A 146 -5.21 8.56 -18.10
N PHE A 147 -6.40 8.49 -17.49
CA PHE A 147 -6.56 8.06 -16.10
C PHE A 147 -5.99 6.66 -15.88
N ALA A 148 -6.37 5.69 -16.71
CA ALA A 148 -5.88 4.31 -16.60
C ALA A 148 -4.35 4.21 -16.75
N TRP A 149 -3.77 4.89 -17.74
CA TRP A 149 -2.33 4.91 -17.97
C TRP A 149 -1.56 5.59 -16.83
N SER A 150 -2.09 6.70 -16.30
CA SER A 150 -1.47 7.42 -15.20
C SER A 150 -1.45 6.57 -13.92
N THR A 151 -2.57 5.95 -13.56
CA THR A 151 -2.66 5.08 -12.38
C THR A 151 -1.78 3.84 -12.52
N MET A 152 -1.88 3.12 -13.64
CA MET A 152 -1.07 1.92 -13.89
C MET A 152 0.43 2.24 -13.92
N GLY A 153 0.81 3.32 -14.62
CA GLY A 153 2.20 3.74 -14.68
C GLY A 153 2.73 4.25 -13.33
N GLY A 154 1.89 4.88 -12.51
CA GLY A 154 2.21 5.23 -11.12
C GLY A 154 2.55 4.00 -10.28
N HIS A 155 1.74 2.93 -10.35
CA HIS A 155 2.03 1.69 -9.64
C HIS A 155 3.29 0.98 -10.15
N ILE A 156 3.51 0.93 -11.48
CA ILE A 156 4.75 0.38 -12.05
C ILE A 156 5.96 1.17 -11.52
N CYS A 157 5.88 2.51 -11.50
CA CYS A 157 6.91 3.35 -10.90
C CYS A 157 7.14 3.02 -9.42
N ALA A 158 6.07 2.77 -8.66
CA ALA A 158 6.18 2.41 -7.25
C ALA A 158 6.95 1.10 -7.06
N PHE A 159 6.60 0.03 -7.79
CA PHE A 159 7.29 -1.26 -7.69
C PHE A 159 8.74 -1.19 -8.16
N LEU A 160 9.03 -0.48 -9.25
CA LEU A 160 10.41 -0.23 -9.69
C LEU A 160 11.23 0.49 -8.62
N ALA A 161 10.64 1.49 -7.96
CA ALA A 161 11.30 2.21 -6.88
C ALA A 161 11.49 1.33 -5.64
N VAL A 162 10.51 0.50 -5.26
CA VAL A 162 10.64 -0.49 -4.18
C VAL A 162 11.78 -1.46 -4.50
N LEU A 163 11.84 -1.98 -5.73
CA LEU A 163 12.93 -2.85 -6.17
C LEU A 163 14.28 -2.13 -6.08
N TYR A 164 14.38 -0.91 -6.60
CA TYR A 164 15.62 -0.12 -6.58
C TYR A 164 16.12 0.15 -5.16
N PHE A 165 15.29 0.75 -4.31
CA PHE A 165 15.66 1.12 -2.96
C PHE A 165 15.79 -0.11 -2.04
N GLY A 166 15.03 -1.17 -2.29
CA GLY A 166 15.19 -2.46 -1.60
C GLY A 166 16.53 -3.13 -1.93
N LEU A 167 16.98 -3.06 -3.19
CA LEU A 167 18.32 -3.52 -3.56
C LEU A 167 19.40 -2.66 -2.88
N LEU A 168 19.21 -1.34 -2.80
CA LEU A 168 20.11 -0.47 -2.04
C LEU A 168 20.17 -0.83 -0.55
N GLN A 169 19.05 -1.25 0.06
CA GLN A 169 19.04 -1.72 1.45
C GLN A 169 19.94 -2.94 1.65
N GLN A 170 20.04 -3.81 0.64
CA GLN A 170 20.88 -5.01 0.66
C GLN A 170 22.36 -4.73 0.33
N THR A 171 22.68 -3.62 -0.33
CA THR A 171 24.07 -3.25 -0.57
C THR A 171 24.74 -2.78 0.71
N LYS A 172 26.04 -3.10 0.87
CA LYS A 172 26.88 -2.45 1.89
C LYS A 172 26.81 -0.95 1.62
N GLY A 173 26.19 -0.21 2.54
CA GLY A 173 26.12 1.23 2.48
C GLY A 173 27.51 1.86 2.43
N PRO A 174 27.60 3.19 2.33
CA PRO A 174 28.88 3.88 2.38
C PRO A 174 29.65 3.48 3.66
N PRO A 175 30.99 3.33 3.62
CA PRO A 175 31.76 2.81 4.75
C PRO A 175 31.69 3.67 6.02
N TRP A 176 31.19 4.90 5.91
CA TRP A 176 30.99 5.82 7.03
C TRP A 176 29.57 5.78 7.63
N ILE A 177 28.65 4.95 7.11
CA ILE A 177 27.29 4.80 7.61
C ILE A 177 27.10 3.36 8.09
N SER A 178 26.68 3.17 9.34
CA SER A 178 26.34 1.84 9.84
C SER A 178 25.10 1.29 9.13
N ILE A 179 25.04 -0.03 8.94
CA ILE A 179 23.95 -0.70 8.22
C ILE A 179 22.56 -0.33 8.79
N PRO A 180 22.33 -0.30 10.12
CA PRO A 180 21.03 0.10 10.66
C PRO A 180 20.63 1.51 10.25
N ILE A 181 21.56 2.47 10.28
CA ILE A 181 21.28 3.86 9.86
C ILE A 181 20.97 3.91 8.35
N TRP A 182 21.72 3.14 7.55
CA TRP A 182 21.52 3.06 6.10
C TRP A 182 20.12 2.56 5.73
N VAL A 183 19.64 1.50 6.39
CA VAL A 183 18.32 0.92 6.14
C VAL A 183 17.19 1.92 6.40
N TRP A 184 17.28 2.74 7.45
CA TRP A 184 16.31 3.78 7.78
C TRP A 184 16.44 5.05 6.92
N LEU A 185 17.64 5.31 6.37
CA LEU A 185 17.87 6.46 5.48
C LEU A 185 17.20 6.28 4.11
N LEU A 186 17.02 5.03 3.64
CA LEU A 186 16.51 4.75 2.30
C LEU A 186 15.03 5.11 2.09
N PRO A 187 14.09 4.85 3.01
CA PRO A 187 12.73 5.40 2.93
C PRO A 187 12.71 6.93 2.83
N LEU A 188 13.59 7.62 3.57
CA LEU A 188 13.71 9.08 3.52
C LEU A 188 14.24 9.54 2.15
N LEU A 189 15.24 8.84 1.61
CA LEU A 189 15.79 9.13 0.29
C LEU A 189 14.75 8.92 -0.82
N ALA A 190 13.95 7.85 -0.73
CA ALA A 190 12.83 7.61 -1.64
C ALA A 190 11.78 8.73 -1.56
N LEU A 191 11.42 9.18 -0.36
CA LEU A 191 10.51 10.32 -0.17
C LEU A 191 11.05 11.58 -0.86
N VAL A 192 12.33 11.92 -0.62
CA VAL A 192 12.99 13.08 -1.26
C VAL A 192 12.99 12.94 -2.77
N PHE A 193 13.30 11.76 -3.30
CA PHE A 193 13.26 11.48 -4.74
C PHE A 193 11.88 11.78 -5.35
N PHE A 194 10.80 11.27 -4.75
CA PHE A 194 9.44 11.54 -5.25
C PHE A 194 9.03 13.02 -5.10
N LEU A 195 9.48 13.71 -4.05
CA LEU A 195 9.25 15.15 -3.91
C LEU A 195 9.96 15.96 -5.01
N VAL A 196 11.20 15.59 -5.36
CA VAL A 196 11.94 16.19 -6.47
C VAL A 196 11.24 15.90 -7.81
N MET A 197 10.83 14.65 -8.05
CA MET A 197 10.06 14.31 -9.26
C MET A 197 8.75 15.09 -9.36
N ARG A 198 8.07 15.31 -8.22
CA ARG A 198 6.85 16.13 -8.17
C ARG A 198 7.13 17.59 -8.49
N LEU A 199 8.25 18.13 -7.98
CA LEU A 199 8.68 19.49 -8.29
C LEU A 199 9.00 19.65 -9.78
N ILE A 200 9.78 18.72 -10.35
CA ILE A 200 10.11 18.72 -11.79
C ILE A 200 8.83 18.65 -12.63
N SER A 201 7.90 17.76 -12.29
CA SER A 201 6.61 17.64 -12.97
C SER A 201 5.82 18.95 -12.93
N ARG A 202 5.76 19.62 -11.77
CA ARG A 202 5.11 20.93 -11.63
C ARG A 202 5.78 22.01 -12.47
N LEU A 203 7.12 22.02 -12.56
CA LEU A 203 7.85 22.97 -13.38
C LEU A 203 7.56 22.74 -14.87
N LEU A 204 7.58 21.48 -15.32
CA LEU A 204 7.23 21.10 -16.69
C LEU A 204 5.78 21.47 -17.05
N ALA A 205 4.83 21.25 -16.12
CA ALA A 205 3.43 21.64 -16.30
C ALA A 205 3.29 23.15 -16.53
N ARG A 206 4.01 23.97 -15.75
CA ARG A 206 4.00 25.44 -15.88
C ARG A 206 4.52 25.91 -17.24
N CYS A 207 5.53 25.23 -17.80
CA CYS A 207 6.08 25.58 -19.12
C CYS A 207 5.09 25.35 -20.26
N CYS A 208 4.06 24.52 -20.07
CA CYS A 208 3.15 24.12 -21.14
C CYS A 208 1.92 25.02 -21.33
N GLY A 209 1.68 26.00 -20.46
CA GLY A 209 0.79 27.16 -20.68
C GLY A 209 -0.70 26.92 -20.97
N GLN A 210 -1.19 25.68 -21.03
CA GLN A 210 -2.55 25.35 -21.43
C GLN A 210 -3.39 24.80 -20.26
N ASP A 211 -4.61 25.31 -20.10
CA ASP A 211 -5.53 24.92 -19.01
C ASP A 211 -5.87 23.42 -19.02
N HIS A 212 -6.04 22.81 -20.19
CA HIS A 212 -6.32 21.36 -20.29
C HIS A 212 -5.16 20.51 -19.73
N LYS A 213 -3.90 20.97 -19.87
CA LYS A 213 -2.72 20.28 -19.32
C LYS A 213 -2.66 20.39 -17.79
N ARG A 214 -3.37 21.34 -17.19
CA ARG A 214 -3.44 21.49 -15.74
C ARG A 214 -4.17 20.31 -15.09
N MET A 215 -5.26 19.83 -15.70
CA MET A 215 -5.98 18.65 -15.22
C MET A 215 -5.12 17.39 -15.34
N GLN A 216 -4.43 17.21 -16.48
CA GLN A 216 -3.52 16.08 -16.69
C GLN A 216 -2.34 16.10 -15.69
N ALA A 217 -1.77 17.28 -15.45
CA ALA A 217 -0.70 17.46 -14.47
C ALA A 217 -1.16 17.17 -13.03
N HIS A 218 -2.42 17.47 -12.70
CA HIS A 218 -3.00 17.10 -11.41
C HIS A 218 -3.08 15.57 -11.26
N GLN A 219 -3.62 14.88 -12.26
CA GLN A 219 -3.73 13.42 -12.27
C GLN A 219 -2.37 12.72 -12.17
N ALA A 220 -1.37 13.22 -12.92
CA ALA A 220 0.00 12.71 -12.82
C ALA A 220 0.61 12.97 -11.43
N GLY A 221 0.30 14.12 -10.82
CA GLY A 221 0.73 14.45 -9.46
C GLY A 221 0.10 13.55 -8.39
N ASP A 222 -1.15 13.16 -8.58
CA ASP A 222 -1.86 12.23 -7.68
C ASP A 222 -1.26 10.83 -7.80
N ALA A 223 -1.06 10.33 -9.03
CA ALA A 223 -0.42 9.03 -9.27
C ALA A 223 1.01 8.96 -8.71
N LEU A 224 1.78 10.05 -8.80
CA LEU A 224 3.12 10.11 -8.20
C LEU A 224 3.08 10.13 -6.66
N THR A 225 2.05 10.75 -6.08
CA THR A 225 1.86 10.78 -4.63
C THR A 225 1.49 9.38 -4.12
N GLU A 226 0.63 8.66 -4.84
CA GLU A 226 0.29 7.26 -4.56
C GLU A 226 1.52 6.36 -4.69
N ALA A 227 2.32 6.52 -5.75
CA ALA A 227 3.55 5.77 -5.95
C ALA A 227 4.57 6.01 -4.81
N CYS A 228 4.70 7.25 -4.36
CA CYS A 228 5.53 7.62 -3.22
C CYS A 228 5.06 6.93 -1.94
N ALA A 229 3.76 7.00 -1.65
CA ALA A 229 3.17 6.38 -0.46
C ALA A 229 3.42 4.88 -0.44
N ILE A 230 3.13 4.18 -1.55
CA ILE A 230 3.41 2.74 -1.69
C ILE A 230 4.90 2.47 -1.45
N THR A 231 5.79 3.18 -2.15
CA THR A 231 7.24 2.94 -2.06
C THR A 231 7.76 3.13 -0.64
N VAL A 232 7.46 4.27 -0.02
CA VAL A 232 7.95 4.62 1.33
C VAL A 232 7.38 3.64 2.36
N SER A 233 6.10 3.28 2.27
CA SER A 233 5.48 2.30 3.17
C SER A 233 6.16 0.93 3.07
N PHE A 234 6.41 0.42 1.86
CA PHE A 234 7.11 -0.85 1.68
C PHE A 234 8.53 -0.83 2.25
N LEU A 235 9.30 0.24 1.98
CA LEU A 235 10.66 0.36 2.51
C LEU A 235 10.70 0.51 4.03
N LEU A 236 9.70 1.18 4.63
CA LEU A 236 9.55 1.28 6.09
C LEU A 236 9.25 -0.08 6.71
N VAL A 237 8.35 -0.87 6.09
CA VAL A 237 8.08 -2.24 6.54
C VAL A 237 9.36 -3.07 6.49
N GLN A 238 10.13 -2.99 5.39
CA GLN A 238 11.42 -3.68 5.29
C GLN A 238 12.41 -3.23 6.37
N ALA A 239 12.47 -1.93 6.69
CA ALA A 239 13.32 -1.41 7.76
C ALA A 239 12.91 -1.91 9.15
N VAL A 240 11.60 -1.99 9.43
CA VAL A 240 11.08 -2.58 10.67
C VAL A 240 11.39 -4.06 10.73
N CYS A 241 11.15 -4.82 9.66
CA CYS A 241 11.48 -6.25 9.59
C CYS A 241 12.98 -6.49 9.83
N TYR A 242 13.84 -5.68 9.22
CA TYR A 242 15.30 -5.76 9.44
C TYR A 242 15.65 -5.55 10.91
N HIS A 243 15.05 -4.56 11.58
CA HIS A 243 15.33 -4.30 12.99
C HIS A 243 14.76 -5.36 13.94
N MET A 244 13.63 -5.98 13.56
CA MET A 244 13.02 -7.06 14.33
C MET A 244 13.66 -8.42 14.07
N SER A 245 14.35 -8.59 12.95
CA SER A 245 15.12 -9.81 12.67
C SER A 245 16.23 -9.94 13.71
N THR A 246 16.28 -11.09 14.38
CA THR A 246 17.33 -11.36 15.34
C THR A 246 18.67 -11.32 14.63
N GLU A 247 19.68 -10.78 15.31
CA GLU A 247 20.77 -11.64 15.77
C GLU A 247 20.99 -12.86 14.88
N CYS A 248 21.52 -12.72 13.66
CA CYS A 248 21.85 -13.87 12.82
C CYS A 248 23.00 -14.57 13.56
N ASP A 249 22.65 -15.46 14.48
CA ASP A 249 23.59 -16.06 15.41
C ASP A 249 24.42 -17.07 14.59
N PRO A 250 25.67 -16.76 14.24
CA PRO A 250 26.46 -17.58 13.33
C PRO A 250 26.64 -19.01 13.87
N CYS A 251 26.39 -19.22 15.16
CA CYS A 251 26.47 -20.51 15.83
C CYS A 251 25.19 -21.35 15.77
N TYR A 252 24.03 -20.83 15.31
CA TYR A 252 22.76 -21.55 15.45
C TYR A 252 22.72 -22.91 14.71
N HIS A 253 23.51 -23.07 13.66
CA HIS A 253 23.65 -24.35 12.94
C HIS A 253 24.99 -25.08 13.16
N SER A 254 25.99 -24.43 13.77
CA SER A 254 27.26 -25.08 14.04
C SER A 254 27.21 -25.80 15.40
N LYS A 255 27.31 -27.13 15.39
CA LYS A 255 27.52 -27.91 16.62
C LYS A 255 28.92 -27.70 17.24
N VAL A 256 29.77 -26.88 16.62
CA VAL A 256 31.14 -26.63 17.05
C VAL A 256 31.17 -25.29 17.81
N HIS A 257 31.59 -25.35 19.08
CA HIS A 257 31.42 -24.31 20.10
C HIS A 257 32.35 -23.09 19.98
N GLU A 258 33.08 -22.94 18.87
CA GLU A 258 34.02 -21.85 18.64
C GLU A 258 33.56 -21.05 17.42
N CYS A 259 32.89 -19.91 17.67
CA CYS A 259 32.50 -18.94 16.64
C CYS A 259 33.26 -17.63 16.88
N ASP A 260 34.53 -17.58 16.49
CA ASP A 260 35.30 -16.32 16.45
C ASP A 260 35.22 -15.64 15.07
N GLU A 261 34.44 -16.19 14.12
CA GLU A 261 34.29 -15.62 12.78
C GLU A 261 33.27 -14.47 12.79
N GLU A 262 33.66 -13.33 12.20
CA GLU A 262 32.72 -12.23 11.93
C GLU A 262 31.53 -12.77 11.11
N PRO A 263 30.30 -12.31 11.40
CA PRO A 263 29.11 -12.77 10.69
C PRO A 263 29.30 -12.59 9.20
N SER A 264 29.13 -13.68 8.44
CA SER A 264 29.28 -13.64 7.00
C SER A 264 28.28 -12.65 6.38
N ILE A 265 28.68 -12.00 5.30
CA ILE A 265 27.82 -11.06 4.54
C ILE A 265 26.51 -11.75 4.12
N GLU A 266 26.56 -13.07 3.87
CA GLU A 266 25.39 -13.89 3.56
C GLU A 266 24.39 -13.96 4.74
N CYS A 267 24.85 -14.00 5.99
CA CYS A 267 23.99 -13.96 7.18
C CYS A 267 23.27 -12.61 7.29
N GLU A 268 23.99 -11.50 7.08
CA GLU A 268 23.39 -10.16 7.08
C GLU A 268 22.40 -9.98 5.93
N ALA A 269 22.71 -10.50 4.74
CA ALA A 269 21.79 -10.49 3.60
C ALA A 269 20.52 -11.30 3.88
N GLY A 270 20.63 -12.40 4.65
CA GLY A 270 19.52 -13.22 5.11
C GLY A 270 18.55 -12.53 6.08
N ARG A 271 18.98 -11.46 6.77
CA ARG A 271 18.11 -10.64 7.64
C ARG A 271 17.10 -9.81 6.85
N PHE A 272 17.45 -9.43 5.63
CA PHE A 272 16.50 -8.79 4.74
C PHE A 272 15.54 -9.85 4.25
N MET A 273 14.34 -9.88 4.84
CA MET A 273 13.26 -10.75 4.39
C MET A 273 13.16 -10.65 2.86
N PRO A 274 13.60 -11.68 2.10
CA PRO A 274 13.46 -11.61 0.68
C PRO A 274 11.97 -11.71 0.45
N ILE A 275 11.37 -10.67 -0.14
CA ILE A 275 9.96 -10.64 -0.60
C ILE A 275 9.62 -11.92 -1.40
N MET A 276 10.64 -12.64 -1.89
CA MET A 276 10.52 -13.77 -2.78
C MET A 276 10.79 -15.15 -2.13
N HIS A 277 11.56 -15.30 -1.02
CA HIS A 277 12.13 -16.62 -0.64
C HIS A 277 12.44 -16.89 0.86
N GLY A 278 11.81 -16.23 1.84
CA GLY A 278 12.11 -16.49 3.26
C GLY A 278 11.33 -17.66 3.86
N GLU A 279 12.01 -18.58 4.57
CA GLU A 279 11.36 -19.47 5.56
C GLU A 279 10.83 -18.61 6.71
N PHE A 280 9.61 -18.92 7.17
CA PHE A 280 8.93 -18.13 8.18
C PHE A 280 9.53 -18.43 9.56
N GLY A 281 10.18 -17.45 10.18
CA GLY A 281 10.53 -17.53 11.59
C GLY A 281 9.36 -17.10 12.49
N THR A 282 9.32 -17.59 13.72
CA THR A 282 8.37 -17.19 14.79
C THR A 282 8.32 -15.67 15.07
N HIS A 283 9.29 -14.91 14.56
CA HIS A 283 9.35 -13.45 14.63
C HIS A 283 8.35 -12.73 13.72
N ILE A 284 7.84 -13.41 12.67
CA ILE A 284 6.88 -12.82 11.74
C ILE A 284 5.55 -12.52 12.45
N ASP A 285 5.12 -13.36 13.39
CA ASP A 285 3.88 -13.13 14.15
C ASP A 285 3.94 -11.83 14.95
N SER A 286 5.07 -11.57 15.60
CA SER A 286 5.29 -10.31 16.32
C SER A 286 5.35 -9.11 15.38
N CYS A 287 6.02 -9.24 14.23
CA CYS A 287 6.12 -8.17 13.24
C CYS A 287 4.75 -7.85 12.62
N VAL A 288 4.01 -8.87 12.20
CA VAL A 288 2.65 -8.74 11.65
C VAL A 288 1.72 -8.12 12.68
N LEU A 289 1.81 -8.51 13.96
CA LEU A 289 1.03 -7.88 15.03
C LEU A 289 1.35 -6.39 15.17
N TRP A 290 2.62 -6.01 15.26
CA TRP A 290 3.03 -4.61 15.40
C TRP A 290 2.65 -3.78 14.18
N LEU A 291 2.85 -4.31 12.96
CA LEU A 291 2.44 -3.65 11.72
C LEU A 291 0.92 -3.49 11.65
N SER A 292 0.17 -4.51 12.09
CA SER A 292 -1.30 -4.44 12.14
C SER A 292 -1.78 -3.41 13.16
N LEU A 293 -1.16 -3.36 14.35
CA LEU A 293 -1.47 -2.35 15.38
C LEU A 293 -1.14 -0.94 14.90
N LEU A 294 0.01 -0.75 14.23
CA LEU A 294 0.39 0.53 13.64
C LEU A 294 -0.59 0.95 12.54
N ALA A 295 -0.93 0.03 11.62
CA ALA A 295 -1.89 0.29 10.56
C ALA A 295 -3.27 0.65 11.13
N PHE A 296 -3.73 -0.07 12.15
CA PHE A 296 -4.97 0.22 12.85
C PHE A 296 -4.93 1.59 13.54
N GLY A 297 -3.82 1.92 14.21
CA GLY A 297 -3.60 3.22 14.85
C GLY A 297 -3.62 4.38 13.85
N LEU A 298 -2.95 4.24 12.71
CA LEU A 298 -2.95 5.23 11.63
C LEU A 298 -4.34 5.38 11.00
N MET A 299 -5.05 4.27 10.78
CA MET A 299 -6.42 4.28 10.28
C MET A 299 -7.36 5.00 11.25
N LEU A 300 -7.29 4.70 12.54
CA LEU A 300 -8.08 5.37 13.57
C LEU A 300 -7.74 6.87 13.64
N GLY A 301 -6.45 7.21 13.57
CA GLY A 301 -5.99 8.60 13.50
C GLY A 301 -6.56 9.35 12.29
N SER A 302 -6.56 8.70 11.11
CA SER A 302 -7.13 9.25 9.88
C SER A 302 -8.64 9.47 9.98
N ILE A 303 -9.38 8.52 10.56
CA ILE A 303 -10.83 8.64 10.81
C ILE A 303 -11.10 9.80 11.76
N LEU A 304 -10.38 9.88 12.89
CA LEU A 304 -10.52 10.97 13.86
C LEU A 304 -10.20 12.34 13.25
N TRP A 305 -9.16 12.41 12.41
CA TRP A 305 -8.81 13.62 11.67
C TRP A 305 -9.91 14.03 10.69
N SER A 306 -10.43 13.09 9.90
CA SER A 306 -11.52 13.32 8.96
C SER A 306 -12.78 13.83 9.67
N LEU A 307 -13.16 13.21 10.79
CA LEU A 307 -14.29 13.65 11.60
C LEU A 307 -14.09 15.06 12.16
N ARG A 308 -12.87 15.42 12.58
CA ARG A 308 -12.55 16.79 13.00
C ARG A 308 -12.67 17.80 11.85
N ALA A 309 -12.16 17.44 10.67
CA ALA A 309 -12.27 18.30 9.48
C ALA A 309 -13.74 18.51 9.07
N GLN A 310 -14.57 17.46 9.10
CA GLN A 310 -16.00 17.55 8.83
C GLN A 310 -16.73 18.45 9.84
N ARG A 311 -16.39 18.35 11.12
CA ARG A 311 -16.94 19.26 12.15
C ARG A 311 -16.56 20.71 11.87
N ALA A 312 -15.29 20.98 11.55
CA ALA A 312 -14.85 22.34 11.22
C ALA A 312 -15.60 22.93 10.01
N ILE A 313 -15.91 22.12 8.99
CA ILE A 313 -16.71 22.56 7.83
C ILE A 313 -18.15 22.87 8.25
N LEU A 314 -18.74 22.03 9.11
CA LEU A 314 -20.09 22.25 9.63
C LEU A 314 -20.17 23.55 10.45
N ASP A 315 -19.20 23.76 11.35
CA ASP A 315 -19.12 24.95 12.19
C ASP A 315 -18.96 26.22 11.34
N HIS A 316 -18.16 26.16 10.27
CA HIS A 316 -18.06 27.27 9.30
C HIS A 316 -19.38 27.53 8.55
N ALA A 317 -20.07 26.48 8.10
CA ALA A 317 -21.35 26.63 7.42
C ALA A 317 -22.45 27.20 8.35
N GLU A 318 -22.46 26.82 9.62
CA GLU A 318 -23.35 27.38 10.63
C GLU A 318 -23.03 28.86 10.92
N ALA A 319 -21.74 29.22 10.98
CA ALA A 319 -21.31 30.61 11.13
C ALA A 319 -21.78 31.47 9.95
N GLU A 320 -21.55 31.04 8.70
CA GLU A 320 -22.03 31.74 7.50
C GLU A 320 -23.56 31.86 7.47
N ALA A 321 -24.29 30.80 7.83
CA ALA A 321 -25.75 30.83 7.91
C ALA A 321 -26.26 31.83 8.97
N SER A 322 -25.53 32.00 10.07
CA SER A 322 -25.86 32.97 11.12
C SER A 322 -25.64 34.43 10.66
N GLU A 323 -24.62 34.68 9.83
CA GLU A 323 -24.34 36.00 9.27
C GLU A 323 -25.33 36.40 8.15
N LEU A 324 -25.80 35.44 7.34
CA LEU A 324 -26.78 35.69 6.28
C LEU A 324 -28.21 35.97 6.80
N CYS A 325 -28.51 35.67 8.07
CA CYS A 325 -29.81 35.96 8.70
C CYS A 325 -29.68 36.86 9.95
N PRO A 326 -29.16 38.09 9.84
CA PRO A 326 -28.88 38.94 11.01
C PRO A 326 -30.14 39.50 11.69
N SER A 327 -31.34 39.22 11.19
CA SER A 327 -32.56 39.87 11.63
C SER A 327 -33.82 39.01 11.50
N ARG A 328 -33.85 37.84 12.17
CA ARG A 328 -35.16 37.31 12.61
C ARG A 328 -35.44 37.86 14.02
N PRO A 329 -36.23 38.94 14.16
CA PRO A 329 -36.51 39.52 15.47
C PRO A 329 -37.12 38.47 16.38
N ARG A 330 -36.56 38.32 17.59
CA ARG A 330 -37.00 37.39 18.65
C ARG A 330 -38.48 37.58 19.09
N GLY A 331 -39.20 38.56 18.55
CA GLY A 331 -40.57 38.91 18.91
C GLY A 331 -41.69 38.06 18.29
N ALA A 332 -41.41 37.19 17.31
CA ALA A 332 -42.49 36.47 16.60
C ALA A 332 -42.89 35.11 17.19
N ARG A 333 -42.24 34.66 18.28
CA ARG A 333 -42.52 33.32 18.85
C ARG A 333 -43.75 33.25 19.74
N SER A 334 -44.31 34.38 20.19
CA SER A 334 -45.46 34.41 21.11
C SER A 334 -46.84 34.34 20.44
N VAL A 335 -46.94 34.44 19.11
CA VAL A 335 -48.26 34.50 18.43
C VAL A 335 -48.74 33.13 17.92
N LEU A 336 -47.84 32.16 17.71
CA LEU A 336 -48.18 30.85 17.14
C LEU A 336 -48.53 29.77 18.19
N GLU A 337 -48.19 29.95 19.46
CA GLU A 337 -48.63 29.02 20.53
C GLU A 337 -50.05 29.30 21.02
N SER A 338 -50.60 30.49 20.75
CA SER A 338 -51.97 30.85 21.15
C SER A 338 -53.06 30.25 20.23
N SER A 339 -52.72 29.90 18.98
CA SER A 339 -53.71 29.41 17.99
C SER A 339 -53.88 27.89 17.95
N ALA A 340 -53.05 27.12 18.67
CA ALA A 340 -53.18 25.66 18.73
C ALA A 340 -54.06 25.16 19.90
N SER A 341 -54.48 26.03 20.82
CA SER A 341 -55.26 25.66 22.01
C SER A 341 -56.79 25.77 21.81
N THR A 342 -57.28 26.13 20.63
CA THR A 342 -58.73 26.35 20.38
C THR A 342 -59.39 25.30 19.48
N ALA A 343 -58.71 24.19 19.19
CA ALA A 343 -59.21 23.13 18.31
C ALA A 343 -59.13 21.72 18.93
N ALA A 344 -59.36 21.62 20.25
CA ALA A 344 -59.57 20.35 20.96
C ALA A 344 -60.92 20.34 21.67
#